data_AF-A0AAN6XXK5-F1
#
_entry.id   AF-A0AAN6XXK5-F1
#
_cell.length_a   1.000
_cell.length_b   1.000
_cell.length_c   1.000
_cell.angle_alpha   90.00
_cell.angle_beta   90.00
_cell.angle_gamma   90.00
#
_symmetry.space_group_name_H-M   'P 1'
#
loop_
_entity.id
_entity.type
_entity.pdbx_description
1 polymer ?
#
loop_
_entity_poly.entity_id
_entity_poly.type
_entity_poly.pdbx_seq_one_letter_code
_entity_poly.pdbx_strand_id
1 'polypeptide(L)'
;MFSQEATTGFKRWIPPPVHTLNYTSDCTAYAQYLYDTTDGGSAWGGLGTTYTVESAWLSASAKTLVDLIWAASPPESQPRYHNDDMWNTTSVEIMRWFLDNIKTITFDASLEDQARTCRSEICEALGFRGTGDVIGTGVLFAAVMECFMVFFYSLATATFIRRKRKMASGSISSSRALLDRSILAFRGSIGDFKRSAAVLALTMVTATCFVITNQKDSAPFEIPLAVLLSISSICAVLVLSILETTWITGPHRRSSLSSAVCAVLLVFTSGVVFAGVAFRRGARTLISLSTFTALFCLDEKQQRMIVKVSELMTVCFGFFPLLPLNLWLTSWAAGRLVTSHLVAGSKREFLVNRPLKLVAAIARLRKQTGVKILGILVAFDMMCFAVAITIALKINLQFADDSYEWTFGQVLAVGTWIPICIEWWYIFLFGMKEGLEGRIPYEYEVNHVQDFPEACHDGTKARRYSC
;
A
#
# COMPACT_ATOMS: atom_id res chain seq x y z
N MET A 1 -27.19 -20.51 8.69
CA MET A 1 -27.96 -20.97 9.87
C MET A 1 -27.39 -20.27 11.09
N PHE A 2 -27.73 -18.99 11.25
CA PHE A 2 -27.75 -18.23 12.50
C PHE A 2 -28.75 -17.09 12.25
N SER A 3 -29.98 -17.38 12.61
CA SER A 3 -31.02 -16.40 12.90
C SER A 3 -31.21 -16.51 14.41
N GLN A 4 -30.88 -15.44 15.14
CA GLN A 4 -31.40 -15.23 16.48
C GLN A 4 -31.77 -13.76 16.60
N GLU A 5 -33.06 -13.52 16.38
CA GLU A 5 -33.79 -12.42 16.99
C GLU A 5 -33.63 -12.53 18.51
N ALA A 6 -32.77 -11.67 19.07
CA ALA A 6 -32.73 -11.39 20.50
C ALA A 6 -33.18 -9.94 20.72
N THR A 7 -34.47 -9.69 20.47
CA THR A 7 -35.18 -8.46 20.85
C THR A 7 -35.75 -8.62 22.26
N THR A 8 -34.90 -8.86 23.26
CA THR A 8 -35.30 -8.83 24.67
C THR A 8 -34.74 -7.58 25.34
N GLY A 9 -35.56 -6.53 25.39
CA GLY A 9 -35.50 -5.47 26.40
C GLY A 9 -34.14 -4.83 26.67
N PHE A 10 -33.52 -4.18 25.68
CA PHE A 10 -32.49 -3.17 25.98
C PHE A 10 -33.16 -2.04 26.77
N LYS A 11 -32.97 -2.04 28.10
CA LYS A 11 -33.23 -0.85 28.91
C LYS A 11 -32.39 0.27 28.28
N ARG A 12 -33.06 1.29 27.76
CA ARG A 12 -32.41 2.51 27.24
C ARG A 12 -31.51 3.04 28.36
N TRP A 13 -30.20 2.88 28.19
CA TRP A 13 -29.23 3.41 29.13
C TRP A 13 -29.34 4.93 29.07
N ILE A 14 -29.64 5.55 30.21
CA ILE A 14 -29.67 7.00 30.33
C ILE A 14 -28.35 7.36 30.99
N PRO A 15 -27.44 8.07 30.29
CA PRO A 15 -26.18 8.47 30.88
C PRO A 15 -26.43 9.23 32.18
N PRO A 16 -25.83 8.80 33.32
CA PRO A 16 -25.91 9.59 34.54
C PRO A 16 -25.19 10.93 34.33
N PRO A 17 -25.56 11.99 35.06
CA PRO A 17 -24.89 13.29 34.93
C PRO A 17 -23.38 13.17 35.12
N VAL A 18 -22.58 13.86 34.31
CA VAL A 18 -21.10 13.85 34.32
C VAL A 18 -20.54 13.93 35.76
N HIS A 19 -21.04 14.85 36.57
CA HIS A 19 -20.56 15.04 37.94
C HIS A 19 -20.85 13.86 38.91
N THR A 20 -21.68 12.90 38.54
CA THR A 20 -22.02 11.72 39.37
C THR A 20 -21.16 10.50 39.04
N LEU A 21 -20.40 10.52 37.95
CA LEU A 21 -19.50 9.44 37.57
C LEU A 21 -18.19 9.58 38.36
N ASN A 22 -17.86 8.59 39.18
CA ASN A 22 -16.53 8.51 39.77
C ASN A 22 -15.55 7.92 38.74
N TYR A 23 -15.01 8.80 37.91
CA TYR A 23 -14.12 8.47 36.79
C TYR A 23 -12.83 7.74 37.19
N THR A 24 -12.44 7.80 38.46
CA THR A 24 -11.23 7.11 38.95
C THR A 24 -11.45 5.64 39.27
N SER A 25 -12.71 5.20 39.47
CA SER A 25 -13.02 3.83 39.88
C SER A 25 -13.82 3.02 38.87
N ASP A 26 -14.52 3.67 37.93
CA ASP A 26 -15.39 2.99 36.95
C ASP A 26 -15.09 3.44 35.52
N CYS A 27 -13.94 2.96 35.01
CA CYS A 27 -13.48 3.23 33.66
C CYS A 27 -14.47 2.73 32.59
N THR A 28 -15.18 1.63 32.86
CA THR A 28 -16.17 1.05 31.93
C THR A 28 -17.39 1.95 31.77
N ALA A 29 -17.95 2.48 32.87
CA ALA A 29 -19.08 3.41 32.78
C ALA A 29 -18.70 4.72 32.07
N TYR A 30 -17.48 5.20 32.29
CA TYR A 30 -16.97 6.39 31.59
C TYR A 30 -16.78 6.14 30.10
N ALA A 31 -16.19 5.00 29.75
CA ALA A 31 -15.98 4.59 28.37
C ALA A 31 -17.31 4.43 27.62
N GLN A 32 -18.30 3.79 28.26
CA GLN A 32 -19.67 3.67 27.74
C GLN A 32 -20.35 5.04 27.58
N TYR A 33 -20.17 5.95 28.54
CA TYR A 33 -20.67 7.32 28.44
C TYR A 33 -20.09 8.04 27.22
N LEU A 34 -18.78 7.99 27.02
CA LEU A 34 -18.15 8.58 25.84
C LEU A 34 -18.66 7.95 24.55
N TYR A 35 -18.79 6.62 24.52
CA TYR A 35 -19.36 5.90 23.38
C TYR A 35 -20.78 6.36 23.08
N ASP A 36 -21.70 6.34 24.04
CA ASP A 36 -23.11 6.68 23.79
C ASP A 36 -23.30 8.17 23.43
N THR A 37 -22.45 9.05 23.96
CA THR A 37 -22.46 10.47 23.60
C THR A 37 -21.91 10.72 22.19
N THR A 38 -21.03 9.84 21.69
CA THR A 38 -20.42 9.96 20.35
C THR A 38 -21.17 9.17 19.27
N ASP A 39 -21.70 7.99 19.59
CA ASP A 39 -22.40 7.06 18.69
C ASP A 39 -23.92 7.29 18.61
N GLY A 40 -24.48 8.08 19.54
CA GLY A 40 -25.86 8.57 19.48
C GLY A 40 -26.10 9.42 18.23
N GLY A 41 -26.42 8.76 17.11
CA GLY A 41 -26.50 9.28 15.73
C GLY A 41 -27.35 10.54 15.47
N SER A 42 -27.90 11.19 16.49
CA SER A 42 -28.45 12.56 16.41
C SER A 42 -27.38 13.66 16.32
N ALA A 43 -26.15 13.45 16.81
CA ALA A 43 -25.07 14.44 16.64
C ALA A 43 -24.50 14.43 15.21
N TRP A 44 -24.53 13.27 14.53
CA TRP A 44 -23.93 13.06 13.21
C TRP A 44 -24.93 12.92 12.05
N GLY A 45 -26.21 12.60 12.34
CA GLY A 45 -27.24 12.30 11.33
C GLY A 45 -28.15 13.46 10.93
N GLY A 46 -28.08 14.62 11.59
CA GLY A 46 -29.05 15.72 11.40
C GLY A 46 -28.73 16.74 10.28
N LEU A 47 -27.55 16.71 9.67
CA LEU A 47 -27.16 17.71 8.66
C LEU A 47 -27.21 17.13 7.24
N GLY A 48 -28.42 16.91 6.75
CA GLY A 48 -28.75 16.52 5.38
C GLY A 48 -28.69 17.67 4.37
N THR A 49 -27.75 18.61 4.49
CA THR A 49 -27.58 19.72 3.54
C THR A 49 -26.13 19.88 3.13
N THR A 50 -25.96 20.21 1.85
CA THR A 50 -24.71 20.44 1.11
C THR A 50 -23.84 21.54 1.71
N TYR A 51 -23.23 21.27 2.87
CA TYR A 51 -22.16 22.06 3.45
C TYR A 51 -20.84 21.30 3.30
N THR A 52 -19.77 22.03 2.99
CA THR A 52 -18.42 21.48 2.88
C THR A 52 -18.03 20.76 4.18
N VAL A 53 -17.57 19.51 4.05
CA VAL A 53 -17.36 18.52 5.14
C VAL A 53 -16.53 19.05 6.32
N GLU A 54 -15.71 20.08 6.11
CA GLU A 54 -14.96 20.76 7.17
C GLU A 54 -15.84 21.42 8.26
N SER A 55 -16.99 22.02 7.93
CA SER A 55 -17.79 22.76 8.92
C SER A 55 -18.78 21.89 9.71
N ALA A 56 -19.23 20.76 9.14
CA ALA A 56 -20.19 19.85 9.77
C ALA A 56 -19.52 18.94 10.83
N TRP A 57 -18.27 18.51 10.58
CA TRP A 57 -17.47 17.79 11.57
C TRP A 57 -17.14 18.67 12.77
N LEU A 58 -16.76 19.92 12.49
CA LEU A 58 -16.50 20.91 13.53
C LEU A 58 -17.77 21.23 14.31
N SER A 59 -18.95 21.34 13.70
CA SER A 59 -20.18 21.67 14.43
C SER A 59 -20.73 20.53 15.29
N ALA A 60 -20.63 19.27 14.87
CA ALA A 60 -21.09 18.12 15.66
C ALA A 60 -20.15 17.81 16.84
N SER A 61 -18.83 17.83 16.57
CA SER A 61 -17.81 17.66 17.61
C SER A 61 -17.83 18.85 18.57
N ALA A 62 -17.95 20.09 18.05
CA ALA A 62 -18.08 21.28 18.88
C ALA A 62 -19.38 21.27 19.66
N LYS A 63 -20.52 20.83 19.11
CA LYS A 63 -21.77 20.71 19.87
C LYS A 63 -21.61 19.77 21.06
N THR A 64 -21.08 18.58 20.83
CA THR A 64 -20.88 17.57 21.88
C THR A 64 -19.89 18.07 22.94
N LEU A 65 -18.80 18.71 22.50
CA LEU A 65 -17.83 19.30 23.43
C LEU A 65 -18.38 20.53 24.15
N VAL A 66 -19.20 21.35 23.49
CA VAL A 66 -19.88 22.52 24.06
C VAL A 66 -20.91 22.05 25.08
N ASP A 67 -21.68 21.00 24.81
CA ASP A 67 -22.63 20.41 25.75
C ASP A 67 -21.90 19.82 26.97
N LEU A 68 -20.74 19.16 26.76
CA LEU A 68 -19.88 18.66 27.84
C LEU A 68 -19.27 19.79 28.68
N ILE A 69 -18.74 20.83 28.02
CA ILE A 69 -18.17 22.02 28.65
C ILE A 69 -19.26 22.79 29.40
N TRP A 70 -20.45 22.90 28.82
CA TRP A 70 -21.61 23.55 29.42
C TRP A 70 -22.06 22.83 30.69
N ALA A 71 -22.15 21.49 30.61
CA ALA A 71 -22.48 20.64 31.76
C ALA A 71 -21.40 20.65 32.85
N ALA A 72 -20.13 20.87 32.50
CA ALA A 72 -19.01 20.94 33.44
C ALA A 72 -18.76 22.35 34.01
N SER A 73 -19.32 23.41 33.41
CA SER A 73 -19.09 24.79 33.82
C SER A 73 -19.93 25.18 35.04
N PRO A 74 -19.39 25.95 36.02
CA PRO A 74 -20.16 26.53 37.11
C PRO A 74 -21.38 27.31 36.58
N PRO A 75 -22.55 27.28 37.27
CA PRO A 75 -23.74 28.00 36.83
C PRO A 75 -23.51 29.51 36.64
N GLU A 76 -22.55 30.08 37.37
CA GLU A 76 -22.19 31.50 37.33
C GLU A 76 -21.38 31.90 36.09
N SER A 77 -20.70 30.95 35.42
CA SER A 77 -19.93 31.20 34.20
C SER A 77 -20.66 30.83 32.92
N GLN A 78 -21.86 30.24 33.02
CA GLN A 78 -22.71 29.97 31.86
C GLN A 78 -23.28 31.30 31.35
N PRO A 79 -23.01 31.69 30.09
CA PRO A 79 -23.58 32.92 29.56
C PRO A 79 -25.11 32.79 29.50
N ARG A 80 -25.86 33.81 29.92
CA ARG A 80 -27.33 33.87 29.78
C ARG A 80 -27.72 34.02 28.31
N TYR A 81 -27.58 32.96 27.52
CA TYR A 81 -28.22 32.87 26.22
C TYR A 81 -29.49 32.03 26.35
N HIS A 82 -30.61 32.55 25.86
CA HIS A 82 -31.83 31.78 25.72
C HIS A 82 -31.56 30.66 24.69
N ASN A 83 -31.95 29.42 25.02
CA ASN A 83 -31.65 28.18 24.28
C ASN A 83 -31.92 28.22 22.77
N ASP A 84 -32.73 29.15 22.28
CA ASP A 84 -33.11 29.23 20.87
C ASP A 84 -32.14 30.04 19.99
N ASP A 85 -31.33 30.96 20.56
CA ASP A 85 -30.44 31.84 19.78
C ASP A 85 -29.04 31.26 19.54
N MET A 86 -28.62 30.27 20.34
CA MET A 86 -27.29 29.66 20.27
C MET A 86 -27.05 28.91 18.96
N TRP A 87 -28.11 28.40 18.31
CA TRP A 87 -28.01 27.68 17.03
C TRP A 87 -28.19 28.58 15.81
N ASN A 88 -28.61 29.84 16.01
CA ASN A 88 -28.70 30.87 14.97
C ASN A 88 -27.41 31.70 14.87
N THR A 89 -26.48 31.54 15.81
CA THR A 89 -25.17 32.19 15.78
C THR A 89 -24.32 31.57 14.69
N THR A 90 -23.58 32.37 13.92
CA THR A 90 -22.77 31.82 12.81
C THR A 90 -21.74 30.83 13.35
N SER A 91 -21.48 29.74 12.64
CA SER A 91 -20.50 28.71 13.05
C SER A 91 -19.11 29.29 13.34
N VAL A 92 -18.79 30.48 12.80
CA VAL A 92 -17.56 31.24 13.09
C VAL A 92 -17.58 31.86 14.50
N GLU A 93 -18.71 32.35 14.99
CA GLU A 93 -18.84 32.95 16.33
C GLU A 93 -18.86 31.89 17.43
N ILE A 94 -19.51 30.75 17.20
CA ILE A 94 -19.45 29.59 18.10
C ILE A 94 -18.02 29.07 18.19
N MET A 95 -17.33 28.93 17.06
CA MET A 95 -15.95 28.50 17.00
C MET A 95 -15.00 29.53 17.66
N ARG A 96 -15.27 30.83 17.51
CA ARG A 96 -14.47 31.90 18.15
C ARG A 96 -14.70 31.93 19.66
N TRP A 97 -15.94 31.83 20.13
CA TRP A 97 -16.27 31.66 21.56
C TRP A 97 -15.62 30.41 22.14
N PHE A 98 -15.66 29.30 21.42
CA PHE A 98 -15.03 28.04 21.81
C PHE A 98 -13.50 28.17 21.90
N LEU A 99 -12.85 28.77 20.90
CA LEU A 99 -11.40 29.01 20.89
C LEU A 99 -10.95 30.02 21.96
N ASP A 100 -11.78 31.04 22.24
CA ASP A 100 -11.50 32.03 23.28
C ASP A 100 -11.69 31.45 24.68
N ASN A 101 -12.66 30.54 24.88
CA ASN A 101 -12.91 29.88 26.17
C ASN A 101 -12.09 28.61 26.39
N ILE A 102 -11.56 27.96 25.35
CA ILE A 102 -10.62 26.84 25.51
C ILE A 102 -9.33 27.25 26.22
N LYS A 103 -8.95 28.53 26.14
CA LYS A 103 -7.78 29.06 26.83
C LYS A 103 -8.03 29.31 28.31
N THR A 104 -9.27 29.55 28.71
CA THR A 104 -9.68 29.83 30.10
C THR A 104 -10.22 28.59 30.82
N ILE A 105 -10.81 27.65 30.09
CA ILE A 105 -11.03 26.28 30.55
C ILE A 105 -9.67 25.61 30.51
N THR A 106 -8.89 25.80 31.58
CA THR A 106 -7.87 24.83 31.93
C THR A 106 -8.61 23.50 32.01
N PHE A 107 -8.48 22.69 30.95
CA PHE A 107 -8.89 21.30 30.98
C PHE A 107 -8.19 20.73 32.20
N ASP A 108 -8.98 20.51 33.25
CA ASP A 108 -8.46 20.22 34.57
C ASP A 108 -7.50 19.04 34.42
N ALA A 109 -6.28 19.15 34.96
CA ALA A 109 -5.27 18.10 34.81
C ALA A 109 -5.82 16.71 35.24
N SER A 110 -6.85 16.74 36.09
CA SER A 110 -7.74 15.63 36.47
C SER A 110 -8.32 14.84 35.29
N LEU A 111 -8.84 15.51 34.24
CA LEU A 111 -9.48 14.85 33.09
C LEU A 111 -8.46 14.15 32.19
N GLU A 112 -7.28 14.74 32.04
CA GLU A 112 -6.16 14.12 31.32
C GLU A 112 -5.63 12.90 32.09
N ASP A 113 -5.49 13.01 33.41
CA ASP A 113 -5.00 11.92 34.26
C ASP A 113 -6.01 10.76 34.33
N GLN A 114 -7.31 11.06 34.33
CA GLN A 114 -8.39 10.07 34.22
C GLN A 114 -8.40 9.37 32.86
N ALA A 115 -8.26 10.12 31.75
CA ALA A 115 -8.16 9.53 30.42
C ALA A 115 -6.91 8.64 30.25
N ARG A 116 -5.82 8.95 30.97
CA ARG A 116 -4.63 8.09 31.04
C ARG A 116 -4.88 6.83 31.86
N THR A 117 -5.57 6.95 32.99
CA THR A 117 -5.84 5.83 33.91
C THR A 117 -6.83 4.83 33.29
N CYS A 118 -7.90 5.33 32.68
CA CYS A 118 -8.95 4.52 32.06
C CYS A 118 -8.74 4.26 30.56
N ARG A 119 -7.49 4.39 30.08
CA ARG A 119 -7.20 4.36 28.65
C ARG A 119 -7.71 3.07 28.02
N SER A 120 -7.34 1.90 28.53
CA SER A 120 -7.70 0.58 27.95
C SER A 120 -9.19 0.42 27.71
N GLU A 121 -10.01 0.76 28.69
CA GLU A 121 -11.46 0.62 28.68
C GLU A 121 -12.11 1.62 27.74
N ILE A 122 -11.60 2.86 27.69
CA ILE A 122 -12.03 3.88 26.72
C ILE A 122 -11.73 3.39 25.31
N CYS A 123 -10.57 2.79 25.07
CA CYS A 123 -10.20 2.27 23.75
C CYS A 123 -11.06 1.09 23.31
N GLU A 124 -11.34 0.21 24.25
CA GLU A 124 -12.21 -0.95 24.02
C GLU A 124 -13.65 -0.49 23.73
N ALA A 125 -14.19 0.45 24.51
CA ALA A 125 -15.55 0.94 24.32
C ALA A 125 -15.71 1.82 23.08
N LEU A 126 -14.72 2.66 22.75
CA LEU A 126 -14.72 3.42 21.48
C LEU A 126 -14.74 2.49 20.26
N GLY A 127 -14.48 1.19 20.45
CA GLY A 127 -14.77 0.18 19.46
C GLY A 127 -14.07 0.45 18.14
N PHE A 128 -12.83 0.99 18.20
CA PHE A 128 -12.00 1.23 17.02
C PHE A 128 -11.62 -0.10 16.37
N ARG A 129 -12.59 -0.71 15.71
CA ARG A 129 -12.46 -1.93 14.94
C ARG A 129 -12.03 -1.52 13.55
N GLY A 130 -10.73 -1.64 13.31
CA GLY A 130 -10.20 -1.58 11.96
C GLY A 130 -10.99 -2.53 11.06
N THR A 131 -11.39 -2.09 9.87
CA THR A 131 -11.99 -3.00 8.90
C THR A 131 -11.06 -4.18 8.64
N GLY A 132 -11.50 -5.38 9.05
CA GLY A 132 -10.73 -6.61 8.89
C GLY A 132 -10.38 -6.92 7.44
N ASP A 133 -11.09 -6.34 6.48
CA ASP A 133 -10.82 -6.57 5.06
C ASP A 133 -9.64 -5.77 4.51
N VAL A 134 -9.21 -4.70 5.18
CA VAL A 134 -8.10 -3.84 4.71
C VAL A 134 -6.86 -4.02 5.57
N ILE A 135 -7.02 -4.23 6.87
CA ILE A 135 -5.91 -4.31 7.85
C ILE A 135 -5.86 -5.68 8.54
N GLY A 136 -6.71 -6.60 8.09
CA GLY A 136 -6.79 -7.95 8.59
C GLY A 136 -5.50 -8.73 8.48
N THR A 137 -5.43 -9.78 9.28
CA THR A 137 -4.26 -10.65 9.38
C THR A 137 -3.97 -11.34 8.06
N GLY A 138 -4.99 -11.79 7.32
CA GLY A 138 -4.77 -12.40 6.00
C GLY A 138 -4.26 -11.42 4.93
N VAL A 139 -4.70 -10.16 4.93
CA VAL A 139 -4.15 -9.13 4.02
C VAL A 139 -2.69 -8.86 4.32
N LEU A 140 -2.35 -8.70 5.59
CA LEU A 140 -0.96 -8.51 6.02
C LEU A 140 -0.10 -9.71 5.64
N PHE A 141 -0.62 -10.92 5.85
CA PHE A 141 0.05 -12.16 5.43
C PHE A 141 0.26 -12.21 3.91
N ALA A 142 -0.75 -11.82 3.12
CA ALA A 142 -0.64 -11.74 1.66
C ALA A 142 0.45 -10.75 1.22
N ALA A 143 0.54 -9.57 1.85
CA ALA A 143 1.59 -8.59 1.56
C ALA A 143 3.00 -9.09 1.95
N VAL A 144 3.12 -9.83 3.06
CA VAL A 144 4.38 -10.47 3.46
C VAL A 144 4.79 -11.54 2.45
N MET A 145 3.85 -12.39 2.02
CA MET A 145 4.09 -13.41 1.00
C MET A 145 4.50 -12.78 -0.34
N GLU A 146 3.84 -11.70 -0.76
CA GLU A 146 4.22 -10.92 -1.95
C GLU A 146 5.68 -10.46 -1.85
N CYS A 147 6.05 -9.87 -0.72
CA CYS A 147 7.42 -9.40 -0.46
C CYS A 147 8.47 -10.52 -0.58
N PHE A 148 8.20 -11.67 0.04
CA PHE A 148 9.08 -12.84 -0.07
C PHE A 148 9.20 -13.34 -1.50
N MET A 149 8.09 -13.44 -2.23
CA MET A 149 8.12 -13.87 -3.63
C MET A 149 8.93 -12.89 -4.48
N VAL A 150 8.66 -11.57 -4.39
CA VAL A 150 9.43 -10.55 -5.13
C VAL A 150 10.93 -10.65 -4.82
N PHE A 151 11.31 -10.92 -3.57
CA PHE A 151 12.69 -11.16 -3.18
C PHE A 151 13.31 -12.36 -3.93
N PHE A 152 12.63 -13.52 -3.95
CA PHE A 152 13.12 -14.70 -4.66
C PHE A 152 13.23 -14.51 -6.17
N TYR A 153 12.25 -13.85 -6.79
CA TYR A 153 12.31 -13.53 -8.24
C TYR A 153 13.45 -12.56 -8.56
N SER A 154 13.69 -11.57 -7.69
CA SER A 154 14.82 -10.64 -7.82
C SER A 154 16.16 -11.37 -7.71
N LEU A 155 16.28 -12.29 -6.74
CA LEU A 155 17.47 -13.11 -6.55
C LEU A 155 17.72 -14.04 -7.75
N ALA A 156 16.68 -14.72 -8.25
CA ALA A 156 16.75 -15.55 -9.45
C ALA A 156 17.25 -14.74 -10.66
N THR A 157 16.75 -13.52 -10.82
CA THR A 157 17.19 -12.60 -11.90
C THR A 157 18.64 -12.18 -11.74
N ALA A 158 19.06 -11.79 -10.54
CA ALA A 158 20.44 -11.44 -10.27
C ALA A 158 21.42 -12.61 -10.53
N THR A 159 21.03 -13.84 -10.15
CA THR A 159 21.84 -15.04 -10.41
C THR A 159 21.94 -15.34 -11.91
N PHE A 160 20.86 -15.20 -12.67
CA PHE A 160 20.87 -15.36 -14.12
C PHE A 160 21.77 -14.34 -14.82
N ILE A 161 21.68 -13.05 -14.46
CA ILE A 161 22.55 -12.01 -15.02
C ILE A 161 24.02 -12.30 -14.73
N ARG A 162 24.35 -12.71 -13.50
CA ARG A 162 25.72 -13.10 -13.11
C ARG A 162 26.21 -14.30 -13.91
N ARG A 163 25.38 -15.32 -14.13
CA ARG A 163 25.71 -16.51 -14.92
C ARG A 163 25.97 -16.18 -16.38
N LYS A 164 25.10 -15.38 -17.01
CA LYS A 164 25.29 -14.94 -18.40
C LYS A 164 26.64 -14.26 -18.61
N ARG A 165 27.10 -13.47 -17.62
CA ARG A 165 28.44 -12.85 -17.65
C ARG A 165 29.57 -13.87 -17.53
N LYS A 166 29.43 -14.89 -16.68
CA LYS A 166 30.42 -15.97 -16.51
C LYS A 166 30.52 -16.88 -17.74
N MET A 167 29.39 -17.19 -18.39
CA MET A 167 29.38 -17.96 -19.63
C MET A 167 30.11 -17.19 -20.75
N ALA A 168 29.91 -15.88 -20.83
CA ALA A 168 30.64 -15.03 -21.77
C ALA A 168 32.16 -14.97 -21.49
N SER A 169 32.60 -15.31 -20.26
CA SER A 169 34.02 -15.40 -19.90
C SER A 169 34.61 -16.81 -20.02
N GLY A 170 33.90 -17.77 -20.61
CA GLY A 170 34.39 -19.13 -20.87
C GLY A 170 34.57 -20.03 -19.63
N SER A 171 34.11 -19.60 -18.45
CA SER A 171 34.20 -20.38 -17.22
C SER A 171 32.89 -21.11 -16.97
N ILE A 172 32.77 -22.33 -17.49
CA ILE A 172 31.59 -23.19 -17.32
C ILE A 172 31.92 -24.26 -16.29
N SER A 173 31.23 -24.23 -15.14
CA SER A 173 31.22 -25.36 -14.20
C SER A 173 29.97 -26.22 -14.45
N SER A 174 30.15 -27.51 -14.67
CA SER A 174 29.10 -28.48 -15.03
C SER A 174 28.04 -28.76 -13.94
N SER A 175 28.26 -28.45 -12.66
CA SER A 175 27.49 -29.08 -11.56
C SER A 175 26.15 -28.43 -11.13
N ARG A 176 25.44 -27.65 -11.97
CA ARG A 176 24.27 -26.86 -11.47
C ARG A 176 22.94 -27.00 -12.23
N ALA A 177 22.63 -28.19 -12.74
CA ALA A 177 21.37 -28.47 -13.43
C ALA A 177 20.11 -28.05 -12.66
N LEU A 178 20.06 -28.28 -11.33
CA LEU A 178 18.91 -27.90 -10.49
C LEU A 178 18.67 -26.39 -10.43
N LEU A 179 19.75 -25.60 -10.34
CA LEU A 179 19.64 -24.14 -10.28
C LEU A 179 19.25 -23.56 -11.64
N ASP A 180 19.65 -24.18 -12.74
CA ASP A 180 19.16 -23.79 -14.07
C ASP A 180 17.65 -24.07 -14.22
N ARG A 181 17.17 -25.23 -13.74
CA ARG A 181 15.73 -25.54 -13.70
C ARG A 181 14.96 -24.55 -12.84
N SER A 182 15.43 -24.21 -11.65
CA SER A 182 14.75 -23.24 -10.78
C SER A 182 14.70 -21.84 -11.41
N ILE A 183 15.81 -21.38 -12.00
CA ILE A 183 15.87 -20.11 -12.72
C ILE A 183 14.87 -20.09 -13.89
N LEU A 184 14.77 -21.20 -14.62
CA LEU A 184 13.84 -21.34 -15.73
C LEU A 184 12.37 -21.32 -15.24
N ALA A 185 12.09 -21.94 -14.10
CA ALA A 185 10.78 -21.88 -13.44
C ALA A 185 10.39 -20.46 -13.03
N PHE A 186 11.27 -19.72 -12.35
CA PHE A 186 11.03 -18.31 -12.03
C PHE A 186 10.80 -17.46 -13.27
N ARG A 187 11.57 -17.70 -14.34
CA ARG A 187 11.39 -16.99 -15.61
C ARG A 187 10.04 -17.31 -16.24
N GLY A 188 9.61 -18.56 -16.21
CA GLY A 188 8.34 -19.00 -16.80
C GLY A 188 7.12 -18.43 -16.08
N SER A 189 7.13 -18.41 -14.75
CA SER A 189 5.97 -17.98 -13.94
C SER A 189 5.93 -16.48 -13.61
N ILE A 190 6.92 -15.68 -14.05
CA ILE A 190 6.96 -14.23 -13.74
C ILE A 190 5.76 -13.46 -14.30
N GLY A 191 5.24 -13.89 -15.46
CA GLY A 191 4.10 -13.25 -16.10
C GLY A 191 2.83 -13.37 -15.27
N ASP A 192 2.57 -14.56 -14.75
CA ASP A 192 1.40 -14.84 -13.92
C ASP A 192 1.54 -14.26 -12.52
N PHE A 193 2.76 -14.27 -11.94
CA PHE A 193 3.02 -13.56 -10.71
C PHE A 193 2.72 -12.07 -10.83
N LYS A 194 3.23 -11.40 -11.88
CA LYS A 194 2.97 -9.99 -12.13
C LYS A 194 1.47 -9.69 -12.29
N ARG A 195 0.71 -10.55 -12.97
CA ARG A 195 -0.74 -10.37 -13.14
C ARG A 195 -1.49 -10.48 -11.82
N SER A 196 -1.21 -11.51 -11.01
CA SER A 196 -1.84 -11.65 -9.69
C SER A 196 -1.47 -10.49 -8.76
N ALA A 197 -0.20 -10.07 -8.74
CA ALA A 197 0.24 -8.90 -7.98
C ALA A 197 -0.48 -7.63 -8.45
N ALA A 198 -0.70 -7.45 -9.76
CA ALA A 198 -1.45 -6.32 -10.29
C ALA A 198 -2.93 -6.33 -9.88
N VAL A 199 -3.56 -7.51 -9.81
CA VAL A 199 -4.94 -7.65 -9.31
C VAL A 199 -5.00 -7.35 -7.82
N LEU A 200 -4.05 -7.84 -7.03
CA LEU A 200 -3.96 -7.52 -5.60
C LEU A 200 -3.76 -6.02 -5.38
N ALA A 201 -2.82 -5.40 -6.10
CA ALA A 201 -2.56 -3.97 -6.05
C ALA A 201 -3.81 -3.14 -6.39
N LEU A 202 -4.53 -3.52 -7.46
CA LEU A 202 -5.77 -2.86 -7.83
C LEU A 202 -6.83 -3.00 -6.73
N THR A 203 -6.97 -4.19 -6.15
CA THR A 203 -7.92 -4.46 -5.07
C THR A 203 -7.60 -3.62 -3.83
N MET A 204 -6.33 -3.52 -3.43
CA MET A 204 -5.88 -2.71 -2.30
C MET A 204 -6.14 -1.22 -2.53
N VAL A 205 -5.86 -0.72 -3.74
CA VAL A 205 -6.15 0.66 -4.12
C VAL A 205 -7.64 0.95 -4.06
N THR A 206 -8.48 0.06 -4.62
CA THR A 206 -9.94 0.21 -4.59
C THR A 206 -10.49 0.17 -3.17
N ALA A 207 -10.02 -0.76 -2.34
CA ALA A 207 -10.38 -0.83 -0.92
C ALA A 207 -9.96 0.44 -0.18
N THR A 208 -8.77 0.96 -0.47
CA THR A 208 -8.30 2.22 0.12
C THR A 208 -9.15 3.40 -0.31
N CYS A 209 -9.54 3.49 -1.58
CA CYS A 209 -10.51 4.50 -2.06
C CYS A 209 -11.83 4.40 -1.29
N PHE A 210 -12.34 3.18 -1.08
CA PHE A 210 -13.59 2.96 -0.36
C PHE A 210 -13.51 3.42 1.09
N VAL A 211 -12.44 3.08 1.81
CA VAL A 211 -12.16 3.57 3.18
C VAL A 211 -12.06 5.09 3.20
N ILE A 212 -11.37 5.69 2.22
CA ILE A 212 -11.25 7.16 2.10
C ILE A 212 -12.61 7.82 1.81
N THR A 213 -13.53 7.17 1.09
CA THR A 213 -14.86 7.73 0.80
C THR A 213 -15.86 7.52 1.93
N ASN A 214 -15.74 6.43 2.69
CA ASN A 214 -16.65 6.06 3.78
C ASN A 214 -16.07 6.40 5.16
N GLN A 215 -15.53 7.62 5.28
CA GLN A 215 -14.79 8.05 6.48
C GLN A 215 -15.60 8.05 7.77
N LYS A 216 -16.94 8.09 7.67
CA LYS A 216 -17.81 8.16 8.85
C LYS A 216 -17.64 6.96 9.78
N ASP A 217 -17.29 5.81 9.21
CA ASP A 217 -17.23 4.55 9.95
C ASP A 217 -15.79 4.01 10.07
N SER A 218 -14.82 4.69 9.46
CA SER A 218 -13.43 4.21 9.38
C SER A 218 -12.60 4.78 10.51
N ALA A 219 -11.87 3.93 11.21
CA ALA A 219 -10.96 4.42 12.24
C ALA A 219 -9.83 5.27 11.60
N PRO A 220 -9.32 6.30 12.29
CA PRO A 220 -8.38 7.30 11.73
C PRO A 220 -7.05 6.71 11.26
N PHE A 221 -6.65 5.57 11.82
CA PHE A 221 -5.45 4.83 11.42
C PHE A 221 -5.70 3.94 10.21
N GLU A 222 -6.96 3.68 9.82
CA GLU A 222 -7.23 2.77 8.70
C GLU A 222 -6.72 3.31 7.38
N ILE A 223 -6.98 4.60 7.15
CA ILE A 223 -6.54 5.31 5.95
C ILE A 223 -5.01 5.18 5.75
N PRO A 224 -4.14 5.55 6.70
CA PRO A 224 -2.70 5.44 6.49
C PRO A 224 -2.22 3.98 6.33
N LEU A 225 -2.83 3.00 7.01
CA LEU A 225 -2.46 1.59 6.83
C LEU A 225 -2.91 1.05 5.45
N ALA A 226 -4.11 1.39 5.01
CA ALA A 226 -4.64 1.05 3.69
C ALA A 226 -3.75 1.63 2.57
N VAL A 227 -3.34 2.89 2.74
CA VAL A 227 -2.40 3.58 1.85
C VAL A 227 -1.03 2.86 1.83
N LEU A 228 -0.47 2.49 2.99
CA LEU A 228 0.78 1.71 3.09
C LEU A 228 0.72 0.40 2.31
N LEU A 229 -0.35 -0.37 2.50
CA LEU A 229 -0.53 -1.68 1.86
C LEU A 229 -0.70 -1.55 0.35
N SER A 230 -1.47 -0.56 -0.11
CA SER A 230 -1.60 -0.24 -1.53
C SER A 230 -0.24 0.05 -2.16
N ILE A 231 0.55 0.92 -1.53
CA ILE A 231 1.89 1.27 -2.01
C ILE A 231 2.80 0.06 -2.09
N SER A 232 2.79 -0.78 -1.04
CA SER A 232 3.60 -2.00 -1.02
C SER A 232 3.30 -2.90 -2.21
N SER A 233 2.01 -3.18 -2.46
CA SER A 233 1.60 -4.04 -3.57
C SER A 233 1.91 -3.43 -4.95
N ILE A 234 1.81 -2.11 -5.10
CA ILE A 234 2.20 -1.43 -6.35
C ILE A 234 3.71 -1.49 -6.58
N CYS A 235 4.52 -1.33 -5.52
CA CYS A 235 5.97 -1.51 -5.60
C CYS A 235 6.32 -2.92 -6.07
N ALA A 236 5.61 -3.96 -5.62
CA ALA A 236 5.79 -5.33 -6.11
C ALA A 236 5.55 -5.42 -7.63
N VAL A 237 4.45 -4.85 -8.14
CA VAL A 237 4.15 -4.81 -9.58
C VAL A 237 5.23 -4.09 -10.39
N LEU A 238 5.76 -2.98 -9.87
CA LEU A 238 6.86 -2.26 -10.51
C LEU A 238 8.12 -3.10 -10.59
N VAL A 239 8.52 -3.74 -9.49
CA VAL A 239 9.68 -4.63 -9.46
C VAL A 239 9.50 -5.74 -10.49
N LEU A 240 8.36 -6.44 -10.48
CA LEU A 240 8.07 -7.53 -11.41
C LEU A 240 8.07 -7.09 -12.87
N SER A 241 7.55 -5.88 -13.15
CA SER A 241 7.57 -5.31 -14.50
C SER A 241 9.00 -4.98 -14.96
N ILE A 242 9.84 -4.43 -14.09
CA ILE A 242 11.26 -4.20 -14.42
C ILE A 242 11.98 -5.52 -14.63
N LEU A 243 11.74 -6.52 -13.78
CA LEU A 243 12.31 -7.86 -13.91
C LEU A 243 11.90 -8.50 -15.25
N GLU A 244 10.62 -8.52 -15.60
CA GLU A 244 10.11 -9.08 -16.86
C GLU A 244 10.78 -8.43 -18.09
N THR A 245 10.91 -7.09 -18.11
CA THR A 245 11.63 -6.39 -19.19
C THR A 245 13.13 -6.68 -19.22
N THR A 246 13.69 -7.22 -18.14
CA THR A 246 15.10 -7.61 -18.06
C THR A 246 15.29 -9.05 -18.59
N TRP A 247 14.30 -9.92 -18.41
CA TRP A 247 14.30 -11.30 -18.92
C TRP A 247 13.98 -11.39 -20.41
N ILE A 248 13.00 -10.62 -20.88
CA ILE A 248 12.54 -10.63 -22.26
C ILE A 248 13.45 -9.69 -23.06
N THR A 249 14.62 -10.18 -23.46
CA THR A 249 15.58 -9.43 -24.31
C THR A 249 15.14 -9.30 -25.78
N GLY A 250 13.87 -9.57 -26.10
CA GLY A 250 13.33 -9.52 -27.46
C GLY A 250 12.65 -8.18 -27.76
N PRO A 251 12.86 -7.58 -28.95
CA PRO A 251 12.13 -6.40 -29.42
C PRO A 251 10.70 -6.80 -29.82
N HIS A 252 9.82 -7.08 -28.86
CA HIS A 252 8.43 -7.44 -29.19
C HIS A 252 7.37 -6.68 -28.38
N ARG A 253 6.57 -5.94 -29.16
CA ARG A 253 5.22 -5.35 -29.04
C ARG A 253 4.44 -5.50 -27.71
N ARG A 254 4.58 -6.58 -26.96
CA ARG A 254 3.86 -6.84 -25.69
C ARG A 254 4.31 -5.95 -24.52
N SER A 255 5.52 -5.36 -24.58
CA SER A 255 5.99 -4.45 -23.52
C SER A 255 5.14 -3.18 -23.40
N SER A 256 4.46 -2.76 -24.47
CA SER A 256 3.63 -1.55 -24.47
C SER A 256 2.38 -1.70 -23.60
N LEU A 257 1.73 -2.87 -23.61
CA LEU A 257 0.53 -3.11 -22.80
C LEU A 257 0.89 -3.18 -21.31
N SER A 258 1.96 -3.91 -20.97
CA SER A 258 2.44 -3.98 -19.58
C SER A 258 2.84 -2.61 -19.04
N SER A 259 3.44 -1.80 -19.91
CA SER A 259 3.81 -0.41 -19.62
C SER A 259 2.57 0.46 -19.34
N ALA A 260 1.49 0.30 -20.12
CA ALA A 260 0.23 1.00 -19.89
C ALA A 260 -0.43 0.61 -18.56
N VAL A 261 -0.46 -0.68 -18.21
CA VAL A 261 -1.03 -1.15 -16.93
C VAL A 261 -0.27 -0.55 -15.74
N CYS A 262 1.06 -0.54 -15.79
CA CYS A 262 1.88 0.10 -14.75
C CYS A 262 1.59 1.60 -14.64
N ALA A 263 1.46 2.29 -15.78
CA ALA A 263 1.15 3.72 -15.79
C ALA A 263 -0.22 4.01 -15.16
N VAL A 264 -1.25 3.21 -15.49
CA VAL A 264 -2.59 3.33 -14.89
C VAL A 264 -2.51 3.10 -13.37
N LEU A 265 -1.89 2.00 -12.93
CA LEU A 265 -1.74 1.72 -11.49
C LEU A 265 -1.01 2.86 -10.77
N LEU A 266 0.05 3.41 -11.36
CA LEU A 266 0.78 4.55 -10.79
C LEU A 266 -0.07 5.81 -10.67
N VAL A 267 -0.89 6.12 -11.68
CA VAL A 267 -1.81 7.27 -11.63
C VAL A 267 -2.82 7.09 -10.50
N PHE A 268 -3.44 5.91 -10.39
CA PHE A 268 -4.39 5.61 -9.33
C PHE A 268 -3.74 5.67 -7.95
N THR A 269 -2.53 5.11 -7.79
CA THR A 269 -1.75 5.17 -6.54
C THR A 269 -1.47 6.61 -6.16
N SER A 270 -1.01 7.41 -7.12
CA SER A 270 -0.68 8.82 -6.88
C SER A 270 -1.91 9.60 -6.44
N GLY A 271 -3.09 9.29 -7.01
CA GLY A 271 -4.37 9.83 -6.58
C GLY A 271 -4.72 9.44 -5.14
N VAL A 272 -4.60 8.16 -4.78
CA VAL A 272 -4.86 7.65 -3.42
C VAL A 272 -3.90 8.26 -2.40
N VAL A 273 -2.63 8.34 -2.73
CA VAL A 273 -1.61 8.95 -1.87
C VAL A 273 -1.85 10.44 -1.71
N PHE A 274 -2.18 11.15 -2.80
CA PHE A 274 -2.52 12.56 -2.73
C PHE A 274 -3.77 12.81 -1.88
N ALA A 275 -4.82 11.98 -2.04
CA ALA A 275 -6.02 12.04 -1.22
C ALA A 275 -5.69 11.77 0.26
N GLY A 276 -4.86 10.76 0.56
CA GLY A 276 -4.41 10.48 1.92
C GLY A 276 -3.57 11.61 2.54
N VAL A 277 -2.71 12.27 1.76
CA VAL A 277 -1.93 13.44 2.21
C VAL A 277 -2.82 14.67 2.41
N ALA A 278 -3.78 14.91 1.53
CA ALA A 278 -4.76 15.99 1.66
C ALA A 278 -5.60 15.79 2.92
N PHE A 279 -6.09 14.57 3.16
CA PHE A 279 -6.77 14.19 4.39
C PHE A 279 -5.89 14.46 5.61
N ARG A 280 -4.60 14.12 5.55
CA ARG A 280 -3.65 14.40 6.64
C ARG A 280 -3.45 15.89 6.90
N ARG A 281 -3.48 16.76 5.89
CA ARG A 281 -3.39 18.21 6.13
C ARG A 281 -4.58 18.67 6.96
N GLY A 282 -5.79 18.20 6.64
CA GLY A 282 -6.98 18.42 7.46
C GLY A 282 -6.85 17.80 8.87
N ALA A 283 -6.33 16.57 8.97
CA ALA A 283 -6.15 15.90 10.25
C ALA A 283 -5.06 16.55 11.12
N ARG A 284 -3.97 17.09 10.56
CA ARG A 284 -2.94 17.82 11.33
C ARG A 284 -3.47 19.10 11.93
N THR A 285 -4.33 19.82 11.21
CA THR A 285 -5.05 20.98 11.78
C THR A 285 -5.98 20.56 12.92
N LEU A 286 -6.51 19.33 12.90
CA LEU A 286 -7.33 18.80 13.99
C LEU A 286 -6.48 18.24 15.15
N ILE A 287 -5.36 17.57 14.87
CA ILE A 287 -4.45 16.96 15.86
C ILE A 287 -3.62 18.00 16.61
N SER A 288 -3.43 19.22 16.05
CA SER A 288 -2.77 20.29 16.82
C SER A 288 -3.63 20.81 17.97
N LEU A 289 -4.90 20.39 18.10
CA LEU A 289 -5.60 20.47 19.37
C LEU A 289 -5.11 19.32 20.26
N SER A 290 -4.29 19.64 21.26
CA SER A 290 -3.74 18.72 22.27
C SER A 290 -4.80 17.85 22.98
N THR A 291 -6.07 18.23 22.92
CA THR A 291 -7.21 17.49 23.47
C THR A 291 -7.55 16.23 22.65
N PHE A 292 -7.29 16.21 21.34
CA PHE A 292 -7.57 15.04 20.48
C PHE A 292 -6.60 13.87 20.74
N THR A 293 -5.41 14.15 21.25
CA THR A 293 -4.37 13.14 21.55
C THR A 293 -4.70 12.23 22.73
N ALA A 294 -5.51 12.70 23.70
CA ALA A 294 -5.99 11.85 24.79
C ALA A 294 -7.12 10.90 24.33
N LEU A 295 -7.91 11.32 23.34
CA LEU A 295 -9.04 10.57 22.77
C LEU A 295 -8.60 9.40 21.86
N PHE A 296 -7.43 9.48 21.22
CA PHE A 296 -7.01 8.45 20.26
C PHE A 296 -6.37 7.21 20.86
N CYS A 297 -6.38 7.03 22.19
CA CYS A 297 -5.88 5.79 22.79
C CYS A 297 -4.39 5.48 22.53
N LEU A 298 -3.66 6.43 21.97
CA LEU A 298 -2.27 6.24 21.59
C LEU A 298 -1.36 6.60 22.76
N ASP A 299 -0.40 5.72 23.05
CA ASP A 299 0.72 6.06 23.91
C ASP A 299 1.60 7.16 23.27
N GLU A 300 2.26 7.99 24.08
CA GLU A 300 3.10 9.10 23.61
C GLU A 300 4.21 8.58 22.67
N LYS A 301 4.69 7.35 22.92
CA LYS A 301 5.64 6.66 22.05
C LYS A 301 5.02 6.30 20.69
N GLN A 302 3.78 5.83 20.67
CA GLN A 302 3.05 5.50 19.44
C GLN A 302 2.71 6.76 18.64
N GLN A 303 2.32 7.85 19.29
CA GLN A 303 2.10 9.14 18.64
C GLN A 303 3.36 9.63 17.93
N ARG A 304 4.50 9.63 18.63
CA ARG A 304 5.79 9.99 18.02
C ARG A 304 6.13 9.07 16.85
N MET A 305 5.83 7.77 16.96
CA MET A 305 6.01 6.83 15.85
C MET A 305 5.11 7.19 14.67
N ILE A 306 3.82 7.44 14.88
CA ILE A 306 2.86 7.79 13.83
C ILE A 306 3.24 9.10 13.16
N VAL A 307 3.62 10.13 13.92
CA VAL A 307 4.07 11.42 13.36
C VAL A 307 5.30 11.22 12.49
N LYS A 308 6.32 10.49 12.99
CA LYS A 308 7.54 10.20 12.24
C LYS A 308 7.28 9.35 11.00
N VAL A 309 6.48 8.28 11.13
CA VAL A 309 6.07 7.42 10.01
C VAL A 309 5.37 8.27 8.98
N SER A 310 4.40 9.09 9.39
CA SER A 310 3.63 9.88 8.44
C SER A 310 4.47 11.00 7.79
N GLU A 311 5.42 11.62 8.49
CA GLU A 311 6.42 12.52 7.89
C GLU A 311 7.29 11.81 6.86
N LEU A 312 7.83 10.66 7.24
CA LEU A 312 8.63 9.83 6.35
C LEU A 312 7.83 9.39 5.14
N MET A 313 6.56 9.05 5.30
CA MET A 313 5.62 8.76 4.22
C MET A 313 5.44 9.96 3.30
N THR A 314 5.26 11.17 3.83
CA THR A 314 5.17 12.37 2.97
C THR A 314 6.46 12.65 2.20
N VAL A 315 7.63 12.44 2.81
CA VAL A 315 8.93 12.59 2.13
C VAL A 315 9.11 11.49 1.07
N CYS A 316 8.90 10.24 1.45
CA CYS A 316 8.94 9.11 0.55
C CYS A 316 7.97 9.33 -0.62
N PHE A 317 6.73 9.73 -0.39
CA PHE A 317 5.74 9.86 -1.46
C PHE A 317 5.79 11.16 -2.26
N GLY A 318 6.31 12.24 -1.71
CA GLY A 318 6.57 13.45 -2.50
C GLY A 318 7.65 13.21 -3.55
N PHE A 319 8.68 12.42 -3.21
CA PHE A 319 9.88 12.27 -4.03
C PHE A 319 10.01 10.92 -4.75
N PHE A 320 9.62 9.81 -4.12
CA PHE A 320 9.85 8.45 -4.64
C PHE A 320 8.88 7.94 -5.69
N PRO A 321 7.65 8.43 -5.93
CA PRO A 321 6.91 8.04 -7.12
C PRO A 321 7.48 8.73 -8.35
N LEU A 322 7.92 9.98 -8.19
CA LEU A 322 8.50 10.77 -9.26
C LEU A 322 9.83 10.20 -9.72
N LEU A 323 10.66 9.63 -8.84
CA LEU A 323 12.00 9.17 -9.21
C LEU A 323 11.98 7.93 -10.14
N PRO A 324 11.32 6.80 -9.81
CA PRO A 324 11.14 5.65 -10.67
C PRO A 324 10.30 5.97 -11.88
N LEU A 325 9.26 6.81 -11.76
CA LEU A 325 8.46 7.24 -12.91
C LEU A 325 9.32 8.02 -13.90
N ASN A 326 10.12 8.99 -13.43
CA ASN A 326 11.04 9.73 -14.29
C ASN A 326 12.13 8.83 -14.86
N LEU A 327 12.71 7.91 -14.07
CA LEU A 327 13.71 6.95 -14.55
C LEU A 327 13.12 5.97 -15.58
N TRP A 328 11.86 5.57 -15.40
CA TRP A 328 11.16 4.68 -16.31
C TRP A 328 10.75 5.38 -17.59
N LEU A 329 10.13 6.57 -17.51
CA LEU A 329 9.76 7.40 -18.66
C LEU A 329 10.99 7.78 -19.48
N THR A 330 12.08 8.19 -18.83
CA THR A 330 13.34 8.50 -19.53
C THR A 330 13.95 7.26 -20.16
N SER A 331 13.91 6.09 -19.49
CA SER A 331 14.37 4.83 -20.10
C SER A 331 13.51 4.41 -21.30
N TRP A 332 12.19 4.59 -21.21
CA TRP A 332 11.25 4.28 -22.29
C TRP A 332 11.43 5.20 -23.49
N ALA A 333 11.49 6.51 -23.26
CA ALA A 333 11.71 7.52 -24.30
C ALA A 333 13.08 7.32 -24.97
N ALA A 334 14.13 7.05 -24.20
CA ALA A 334 15.45 6.73 -24.74
C ALA A 334 15.43 5.45 -25.60
N GLY A 335 14.70 4.41 -25.18
CA GLY A 335 14.51 3.18 -25.95
C GLY A 335 13.84 3.45 -27.30
N ARG A 336 12.75 4.21 -27.30
CA ARG A 336 12.02 4.63 -28.52
C ARG A 336 12.91 5.42 -29.48
N LEU A 337 13.66 6.40 -28.97
CA LEU A 337 14.61 7.21 -29.76
C LEU A 337 15.72 6.36 -30.39
N VAL A 338 16.26 5.39 -29.66
CA VAL A 338 17.28 4.48 -30.21
C VAL A 338 16.68 3.60 -31.30
N THR A 339 15.48 3.04 -31.08
CA THR A 339 14.83 2.20 -32.10
C THR A 339 14.46 2.98 -33.35
N SER A 340 13.96 4.21 -33.23
CA SER A 340 13.62 5.04 -34.40
C SER A 340 14.87 5.42 -35.20
N HIS A 341 15.98 5.76 -34.54
CA HIS A 341 17.25 6.04 -35.23
C HIS A 341 17.87 4.81 -35.89
N LEU A 342 17.76 3.62 -35.29
CA LEU A 342 18.26 2.38 -35.90
C LEU A 342 17.43 1.97 -37.11
N VAL A 343 16.10 2.10 -37.03
CA VAL A 343 15.20 1.81 -38.17
C VAL A 343 15.38 2.83 -39.30
N ALA A 344 15.54 4.12 -38.97
CA ALA A 344 15.76 5.17 -39.97
C ALA A 344 17.17 5.12 -40.58
N GLY A 345 18.19 4.74 -39.79
CA GLY A 345 19.59 4.68 -40.22
C GLY A 345 19.96 3.43 -41.02
N SER A 346 19.12 2.40 -41.03
CA SER A 346 19.37 1.15 -41.77
C SER A 346 19.38 1.32 -43.31
N LYS A 347 18.99 2.47 -43.86
CA LYS A 347 18.91 2.69 -45.31
C LYS A 347 20.02 3.54 -45.92
N ARG A 348 20.96 4.12 -45.16
CA ARG A 348 22.04 4.95 -45.72
C ARG A 348 23.43 4.52 -45.23
N GLU A 349 24.16 3.90 -46.15
CA GLU A 349 25.63 3.80 -46.22
C GLU A 349 26.36 3.32 -44.95
N PHE A 350 26.27 2.01 -44.80
CA PHE A 350 27.08 1.19 -43.92
C PHE A 350 28.45 1.00 -44.57
N LEU A 351 29.55 1.57 -44.04
CA LEU A 351 30.85 0.86 -44.03
C LEU A 351 32.02 1.48 -43.23
N VAL A 352 32.14 2.78 -42.96
CA VAL A 352 33.52 3.28 -42.61
C VAL A 352 33.81 3.62 -41.13
N ASN A 353 32.85 3.72 -40.20
CA ASN A 353 33.16 4.11 -38.78
C ASN A 353 32.48 3.24 -37.70
N ARG A 354 32.97 1.99 -37.50
CA ARG A 354 32.37 0.99 -36.57
C ARG A 354 32.80 1.01 -35.09
N PRO A 355 34.04 1.39 -34.66
CA PRO A 355 34.44 1.14 -33.27
C PRO A 355 33.80 2.11 -32.27
N LEU A 356 33.70 3.39 -32.60
CA LEU A 356 33.12 4.40 -31.70
C LEU A 356 31.61 4.21 -31.46
N LYS A 357 30.85 3.81 -32.49
CA LYS A 357 29.42 3.54 -32.37
C LYS A 357 29.14 2.32 -31.49
N LEU A 358 30.00 1.29 -31.57
CA LEU A 358 29.91 0.10 -30.72
C LEU A 358 30.20 0.43 -29.25
N VAL A 359 31.28 1.17 -28.97
CA VAL A 359 31.63 1.59 -27.61
C VAL A 359 30.53 2.46 -26.99
N ALA A 360 29.98 3.40 -27.75
CA ALA A 360 28.86 4.23 -27.30
C ALA A 360 27.59 3.39 -27.03
N ALA A 361 27.29 2.38 -27.86
CA ALA A 361 26.16 1.48 -27.64
C ALA A 361 26.35 0.61 -26.39
N ILE A 362 27.54 0.06 -26.17
CA ILE A 362 27.89 -0.75 -24.99
C ILE A 362 27.82 0.11 -23.71
N ALA A 363 28.34 1.34 -23.74
CA ALA A 363 28.25 2.27 -22.61
C ALA A 363 26.79 2.62 -22.26
N ARG A 364 25.94 2.84 -23.28
CA ARG A 364 24.49 3.09 -23.08
C ARG A 364 23.76 1.89 -22.48
N LEU A 365 24.06 0.67 -22.94
CA LEU A 365 23.47 -0.57 -22.40
C LEU A 365 23.88 -0.81 -20.94
N ARG A 366 25.14 -0.54 -20.60
CA ARG A 366 25.63 -0.65 -19.21
C ARG A 366 24.95 0.36 -18.30
N LYS A 367 24.73 1.60 -18.78
CA LYS A 367 24.00 2.64 -18.04
C LYS A 367 22.53 2.26 -17.82
N GLN A 368 21.85 1.72 -18.84
CA GLN A 368 20.45 1.28 -18.70
C GLN A 368 20.28 0.13 -17.69
N THR A 369 21.20 -0.84 -17.70
CA THR A 369 21.13 -1.96 -16.74
C THR A 369 21.29 -1.49 -15.30
N GLY A 370 22.19 -0.53 -15.05
CA GLY A 370 22.38 0.06 -13.73
C GLY A 370 21.12 0.78 -13.22
N VAL A 371 20.46 1.56 -14.08
CA VAL A 371 19.21 2.26 -13.72
C VAL A 371 18.10 1.29 -13.36
N LYS A 372 17.93 0.18 -14.11
CA LYS A 372 16.94 -0.85 -13.80
C LYS A 372 17.18 -1.52 -12.46
N ILE A 373 18.44 -1.89 -12.18
CA ILE A 373 18.81 -2.51 -10.89
C ILE A 373 18.55 -1.55 -9.73
N LEU A 374 18.92 -0.28 -9.88
CA LEU A 374 18.64 0.73 -8.85
C LEU A 374 17.13 0.89 -8.63
N GLY A 375 16.33 0.93 -9.70
CA GLY A 375 14.87 0.98 -9.61
C GLY A 375 14.27 -0.23 -8.88
N ILE A 376 14.78 -1.45 -9.14
CA ILE A 376 14.37 -2.65 -8.41
C ILE A 376 14.71 -2.54 -6.93
N LEU A 377 15.93 -2.13 -6.58
CA LEU A 377 16.36 -2.01 -5.18
C LEU A 377 15.52 -0.98 -4.42
N VAL A 378 15.28 0.18 -5.01
CA VAL A 378 14.47 1.25 -4.41
C VAL A 378 13.02 0.81 -4.21
N ALA A 379 12.39 0.20 -5.23
CA ALA A 379 11.01 -0.25 -5.12
C ALA A 379 10.87 -1.41 -4.12
N PHE A 380 11.84 -2.33 -4.08
CA PHE A 380 11.87 -3.43 -3.12
C PHE A 380 12.05 -2.94 -1.68
N ASP A 381 12.96 -2.01 -1.44
CA ASP A 381 13.18 -1.41 -0.11
C ASP A 381 11.92 -0.69 0.38
N MET A 382 11.29 0.11 -0.48
CA MET A 382 10.01 0.77 -0.19
C MET A 382 8.89 -0.22 0.15
N MET A 383 8.78 -1.32 -0.59
CA MET A 383 7.81 -2.38 -0.33
C MET A 383 8.05 -3.03 1.05
N CYS A 384 9.30 -3.41 1.36
CA CYS A 384 9.67 -3.99 2.66
C CYS A 384 9.40 -3.02 3.80
N PHE A 385 9.76 -1.75 3.60
CA PHE A 385 9.57 -0.69 4.56
C PHE A 385 8.09 -0.46 4.88
N ALA A 386 7.23 -0.41 3.84
CA ALA A 386 5.80 -0.27 4.01
C ALA A 386 5.19 -1.45 4.78
N VAL A 387 5.55 -2.69 4.46
CA VAL A 387 5.11 -3.89 5.20
C VAL A 387 5.59 -3.85 6.64
N ALA A 388 6.87 -3.52 6.88
CA ALA A 388 7.45 -3.45 8.22
C ALA A 388 6.76 -2.40 9.09
N ILE A 389 6.43 -1.22 8.54
CA ILE A 389 5.62 -0.22 9.24
C ILE A 389 4.23 -0.78 9.55
N THR A 390 3.54 -1.39 8.59
CA THR A 390 2.20 -1.93 8.83
C THR A 390 2.21 -2.99 9.93
N ILE A 391 3.19 -3.88 9.94
CA ILE A 391 3.39 -4.86 11.02
C ILE A 391 3.65 -4.14 12.34
N ALA A 392 4.55 -3.16 12.38
CA ALA A 392 4.89 -2.42 13.58
C ALA A 392 3.67 -1.66 14.13
N LEU A 393 2.90 -0.98 13.27
CA LEU A 393 1.67 -0.30 13.67
C LEU A 393 0.64 -1.29 14.19
N LYS A 394 0.45 -2.44 13.53
CA LYS A 394 -0.48 -3.47 13.98
C LYS A 394 -0.11 -4.03 15.36
N ILE A 395 1.17 -4.37 15.58
CA ILE A 395 1.64 -4.89 16.86
C ILE A 395 1.49 -3.84 17.97
N ASN A 396 1.86 -2.60 17.68
CA ASN A 396 1.81 -1.54 18.69
C ASN A 396 0.37 -1.15 19.03
N LEU A 397 -0.53 -1.07 18.04
CA LEU A 397 -1.90 -0.58 18.26
C LEU A 397 -2.82 -1.58 18.95
N GLN A 398 -2.35 -2.81 19.23
CA GLN A 398 -3.12 -3.86 19.91
C GLN A 398 -4.58 -3.88 19.46
N PHE A 399 -4.83 -3.90 18.14
CA PHE A 399 -6.20 -3.95 17.63
C PHE A 399 -6.91 -5.12 18.28
N ALA A 400 -7.98 -4.81 19.04
CA ALA A 400 -8.72 -5.77 19.82
C ALA A 400 -9.01 -7.03 18.98
N ASP A 401 -8.77 -8.18 19.60
CA ASP A 401 -8.43 -9.47 19.00
C ASP A 401 -9.54 -10.17 18.19
N ASP A 402 -10.65 -9.50 17.88
CA ASP A 402 -11.67 -10.02 16.97
C ASP A 402 -11.12 -10.18 15.53
N SER A 403 -9.93 -9.63 15.27
CA SER A 403 -9.21 -9.71 13.99
C SER A 403 -8.43 -11.02 13.77
N TYR A 404 -8.58 -12.02 14.63
CA TYR A 404 -8.13 -13.39 14.35
C TYR A 404 -9.07 -14.16 13.43
N GLU A 405 -10.31 -13.73 13.28
CA GLU A 405 -11.23 -14.37 12.34
C GLU A 405 -10.86 -13.99 10.91
N TRP A 406 -10.54 -15.00 10.11
CA TRP A 406 -10.24 -14.80 8.70
C TRP A 406 -11.54 -14.53 7.95
N THR A 407 -11.68 -13.32 7.41
CA THR A 407 -12.78 -13.03 6.49
C THR A 407 -12.56 -13.77 5.17
N PHE A 408 -13.65 -14.00 4.42
CA PHE A 408 -13.54 -14.63 3.09
C PHE A 408 -12.60 -13.84 2.16
N GLY A 409 -12.61 -12.50 2.24
CA GLY A 409 -11.70 -11.64 1.49
C GLY A 409 -10.22 -11.87 1.84
N GLN A 410 -9.92 -12.08 3.13
CA GLN A 410 -8.57 -12.42 3.59
C GLN A 410 -8.09 -13.78 3.05
N VAL A 411 -8.94 -14.81 3.05
CA VAL A 411 -8.61 -16.12 2.47
C VAL A 411 -8.34 -16.00 0.97
N LEU A 412 -9.18 -15.23 0.25
CA LEU A 412 -8.98 -14.97 -1.18
C LEU A 412 -7.67 -14.23 -1.46
N ALA A 413 -7.31 -13.25 -0.63
CA ALA A 413 -6.04 -12.52 -0.77
C ALA A 413 -4.83 -13.46 -0.70
N VAL A 414 -4.82 -14.42 0.23
CA VAL A 414 -3.77 -15.46 0.30
C VAL A 414 -3.86 -16.44 -0.87
N GLY A 415 -5.09 -16.77 -1.29
CA GLY A 415 -5.36 -17.64 -2.43
C GLY A 415 -4.77 -17.14 -3.75
N THR A 416 -4.55 -15.83 -3.90
CA THR A 416 -3.92 -15.24 -5.11
C THR A 416 -2.52 -15.80 -5.41
N TRP A 417 -1.83 -16.34 -4.39
CA TRP A 417 -0.49 -16.90 -4.51
C TRP A 417 -0.45 -18.37 -4.91
N ILE A 418 -1.55 -19.11 -4.70
CA ILE A 418 -1.61 -20.56 -4.97
C ILE A 418 -1.31 -20.88 -6.44
N PRO A 419 -1.92 -20.22 -7.45
CA PRO A 419 -1.66 -20.51 -8.86
C PRO A 419 -0.18 -20.29 -9.24
N ILE A 420 0.47 -19.28 -8.64
CA ILE A 420 1.88 -18.96 -8.92
C ILE A 420 2.79 -20.05 -8.38
N CYS A 421 2.54 -20.51 -7.15
CA CYS A 421 3.27 -21.62 -6.56
C CYS A 421 3.11 -22.91 -7.38
N ILE A 422 1.89 -23.24 -7.79
CA ILE A 422 1.60 -24.42 -8.61
C ILE A 422 2.34 -24.33 -9.94
N GLU A 423 2.24 -23.21 -10.64
CA GLU A 423 2.89 -23.01 -11.93
C GLU A 423 4.42 -23.05 -11.82
N TRP A 424 4.99 -22.42 -10.79
CA TRP A 424 6.41 -22.49 -10.52
C TRP A 424 6.87 -23.94 -10.27
N TRP A 425 6.16 -24.68 -9.43
CA TRP A 425 6.49 -26.09 -9.14
C TRP A 425 6.34 -26.97 -10.37
N TYR A 426 5.30 -26.77 -11.17
CA TYR A 426 5.07 -27.52 -12.39
C TYR A 426 6.21 -27.32 -13.40
N ILE A 427 6.61 -26.07 -13.66
CA ILE A 427 7.75 -25.76 -14.55
C ILE A 427 9.07 -26.29 -13.96
N PHE A 428 9.24 -26.25 -12.64
CA PHE A 428 10.43 -26.76 -11.98
C PHE A 428 10.59 -28.29 -12.15
N LEU A 429 9.50 -29.04 -12.01
CA LEU A 429 9.50 -30.51 -12.08
C LEU A 429 9.54 -31.03 -13.53
N PHE A 430 8.65 -30.52 -14.38
CA PHE A 430 8.45 -31.05 -15.73
C PHE A 430 9.28 -30.32 -16.79
N GLY A 431 9.75 -29.11 -16.50
CA GLY A 431 10.47 -28.27 -17.45
C GLY A 431 9.56 -27.21 -18.09
N MET A 432 10.19 -26.29 -18.83
CA MET A 432 9.50 -25.15 -19.43
C MET A 432 8.60 -25.56 -20.60
N LYS A 433 8.92 -26.64 -21.31
CA LYS A 433 8.19 -27.07 -22.50
C LYS A 433 6.83 -27.64 -22.12
N GLU A 434 6.82 -28.72 -21.36
CA GLU A 434 5.65 -29.38 -20.79
C GLU A 434 4.88 -28.42 -19.85
N GLY A 435 5.63 -27.51 -19.22
CA GLY A 435 5.15 -26.41 -18.39
C GLY A 435 4.21 -25.43 -19.08
N LEU A 436 4.54 -25.05 -20.32
CA LEU A 436 3.91 -23.95 -21.06
C LEU A 436 3.21 -24.38 -22.34
N GLU A 437 3.26 -25.65 -22.74
CA GLU A 437 2.68 -26.17 -23.98
C GLU A 437 1.20 -25.78 -24.20
N GLY A 438 0.41 -25.60 -23.15
CA GLY A 438 -0.97 -25.10 -23.26
C GLY A 438 -1.11 -23.57 -23.40
N ARG A 439 -0.04 -22.80 -23.19
CA ARG A 439 -0.01 -21.31 -23.18
C ARG A 439 0.92 -20.69 -24.22
N ILE A 440 1.72 -21.49 -24.93
CA ILE A 440 2.50 -21.01 -26.07
C ILE A 440 1.50 -20.66 -27.19
N PRO A 441 1.44 -19.39 -27.65
CA PRO A 441 0.53 -19.03 -28.74
C PRO A 441 0.83 -19.91 -29.96
N TYR A 442 -0.20 -20.37 -30.66
CA TYR A 442 -0.10 -21.25 -31.85
C TYR A 442 0.91 -20.80 -32.92
N GLU A 443 1.29 -19.53 -32.92
CA GLU A 443 2.26 -18.91 -33.82
C GLU A 443 3.73 -19.23 -33.48
N TYR A 444 4.02 -19.76 -32.29
CA TYR A 444 5.37 -20.12 -31.87
C TYR A 444 5.54 -21.62 -31.97
N GLU A 445 6.05 -22.07 -33.11
CA GLU A 445 6.48 -23.44 -33.29
C GLU A 445 7.77 -23.68 -32.49
N VAL A 446 7.72 -24.62 -31.55
CA VAL A 446 8.92 -25.11 -30.88
C VAL A 446 9.68 -25.92 -31.91
N ASN A 447 10.54 -25.23 -32.67
CA ASN A 447 11.50 -25.91 -33.52
C ASN A 447 12.39 -26.72 -32.60
N HIS A 448 12.12 -28.02 -32.51
CA HIS A 448 13.14 -28.96 -32.14
C HIS A 448 14.30 -28.65 -33.07
N VAL A 449 15.39 -28.13 -32.51
CA VAL A 449 16.69 -28.29 -33.15
C VAL A 449 16.87 -29.80 -33.10
N GLN A 450 16.28 -30.48 -34.08
CA GLN A 450 16.56 -31.87 -34.38
C GLN A 450 18.08 -31.93 -34.37
N ASP A 451 18.60 -32.84 -33.55
CA ASP A 451 20.01 -33.15 -33.46
C ASP A 451 20.62 -32.89 -34.82
N PHE A 452 21.47 -31.86 -34.90
CA PHE A 452 22.22 -31.61 -36.12
C PHE A 452 22.76 -32.98 -36.50
N PRO A 453 22.36 -33.57 -37.64
CA PRO A 453 22.82 -34.88 -38.00
C PRO A 453 24.34 -34.81 -37.89
N GLU A 454 24.93 -35.81 -37.23
CA GLU A 454 26.34 -36.02 -36.94
C GLU A 454 27.23 -36.09 -38.21
N ALA A 455 26.83 -35.43 -39.29
CA ALA A 455 27.53 -35.23 -40.55
C ALA A 455 28.58 -34.10 -40.42
N CYS A 456 29.49 -34.22 -39.46
CA CYS A 456 30.76 -33.49 -39.46
C CYS A 456 31.89 -34.45 -39.03
N HIS A 457 31.88 -35.65 -39.62
CA HIS A 457 32.97 -36.61 -39.49
C HIS A 457 33.70 -36.85 -40.82
N ASP A 458 33.68 -35.89 -41.76
CA ASP A 458 34.53 -35.97 -42.95
C ASP A 458 35.65 -34.92 -42.92
N GLY A 459 36.87 -35.42 -42.77
CA GLY A 459 38.08 -34.70 -42.42
C GLY A 459 38.71 -33.91 -43.56
N THR A 460 37.95 -33.08 -44.27
CA THR A 460 38.55 -32.21 -45.30
C THR A 460 38.08 -30.75 -45.21
N LYS A 461 39.05 -29.92 -44.78
CA LYS A 461 39.11 -28.46 -44.94
C LYS A 461 38.07 -27.64 -44.17
N ALA A 462 38.50 -27.28 -42.97
CA ALA A 462 38.09 -26.09 -42.24
C ALA A 462 38.02 -24.85 -43.14
N ARG A 463 36.82 -24.48 -43.58
CA ARG A 463 36.47 -23.08 -43.87
C ARG A 463 35.60 -22.60 -42.71
N ARG A 464 36.07 -21.53 -42.07
CA ARG A 464 35.36 -20.77 -41.06
C ARG A 464 34.00 -20.35 -41.60
N TYR A 465 32.96 -21.08 -41.23
CA TYR A 465 31.64 -20.50 -41.08
C TYR A 465 31.38 -20.40 -39.59
N SER A 466 31.32 -19.15 -39.12
CA SER A 466 30.81 -18.84 -37.80
C SER A 466 29.31 -19.17 -37.81
N CYS A 467 28.95 -20.33 -37.26
CA CYS A 467 27.59 -20.67 -36.87
C CYS A 467 27.13 -19.82 -35.68
#